data_AF-A0A1I2I348-F1
#
_entry.id   AF-A0A1I2I348-F1
#
_cell.length_a   1.000
_cell.length_b   1.000
_cell.length_c   1.000
_cell.angle_alpha   90.00
_cell.angle_beta   90.00
_cell.angle_gamma   90.00
#
_symmetry.space_group_name_H-M   'P 1'
#
loop_
_entity.id
_entity.type
_entity.pdbx_description
1 polymer ?
#
loop_
_entity_poly.entity_id
_entity_poly.type
_entity_poly.pdbx_seq_one_letter_code
_entity_poly.pdbx_strand_id
1 'polypeptide(L)'
;MADPPRLDVPRGQARRIGSFLRLNPDAVGAFAEAIARFLGTGRFLAVQTVLVIAWIALNVFAVRLRWDPYPFILLNLAFSTQAAYAAPLILLAQNRQADRDRVQAEEDRVRAAAMRADTEYLARELASLRVAVGELATRDFIRSELNRLTGDGGDDGEKREKKAKKKRDPVT
;
A
#
# COMPACT_ATOMS: atom_id res chain seq x y z
N MET A 1 -31.10 -10.37 -56.23
CA MET A 1 -31.13 -10.72 -54.79
C MET A 1 -30.39 -9.61 -54.06
N ALA A 2 -31.12 -8.63 -53.53
CA ALA A 2 -30.54 -7.44 -52.92
C ALA A 2 -30.50 -7.63 -51.40
N ASP A 3 -29.33 -7.47 -50.78
CA ASP A 3 -29.17 -7.52 -49.33
C ASP A 3 -29.88 -6.34 -48.65
N PRO A 4 -30.68 -6.56 -47.58
CA PRO A 4 -31.31 -5.46 -46.87
C PRO A 4 -30.27 -4.62 -46.09
N PRO A 5 -30.48 -3.29 -45.99
CA PRO A 5 -29.57 -2.41 -45.27
C PRO A 5 -29.53 -2.78 -43.78
N ARG A 6 -28.34 -3.08 -43.26
CA ARG A 6 -28.15 -3.41 -41.84
C ARG A 6 -28.43 -2.19 -40.97
N LEU A 7 -29.48 -2.31 -40.17
CA LEU A 7 -30.05 -1.32 -39.26
C LEU A 7 -29.39 -1.32 -37.87
N ASP A 8 -28.13 -1.73 -37.78
CA ASP A 8 -27.48 -2.07 -36.50
C ASP A 8 -26.24 -1.23 -36.19
N VAL A 9 -26.25 0.02 -36.65
CA VAL A 9 -25.23 1.01 -36.24
C VAL A 9 -25.93 2.05 -35.39
N PRO A 10 -25.70 2.10 -34.07
CA PRO A 10 -26.24 3.18 -33.28
C PRO A 10 -25.64 4.48 -33.80
N ARG A 11 -26.49 5.33 -34.40
CA ARG A 11 -26.15 6.71 -34.74
C ARG A 11 -25.95 7.49 -33.44
N GLY A 12 -24.79 7.32 -32.83
CA GLY A 12 -24.30 8.11 -31.69
C GLY A 12 -23.87 9.50 -32.14
N GLN A 13 -24.79 10.26 -32.71
CA GLN A 13 -24.62 11.67 -33.05
C GLN A 13 -24.79 12.53 -31.78
N ALA A 14 -23.83 12.43 -30.85
CA ALA A 14 -23.79 13.31 -29.66
C ALA A 14 -22.39 13.52 -29.07
N ARG A 15 -21.31 13.40 -29.87
CA ARG A 15 -19.94 13.77 -29.43
C ARG A 15 -19.32 14.85 -30.32
N ARG A 16 -19.92 16.04 -30.36
CA ARG A 16 -19.20 17.26 -30.81
C ARG A 16 -18.95 18.27 -29.69
N ILE A 17 -19.65 18.16 -28.56
CA ILE A 17 -19.48 19.04 -27.39
C ILE A 17 -18.38 18.53 -26.43
N GLY A 18 -17.91 17.29 -26.57
CA GLY A 18 -16.85 16.75 -25.70
C GLY A 18 -15.41 17.15 -26.06
N SER A 19 -15.17 17.75 -27.24
CA SER A 19 -13.80 17.96 -27.73
C SER A 19 -13.16 19.28 -27.29
N PHE A 20 -13.95 20.28 -26.87
CA PHE A 20 -13.41 21.56 -26.39
C PHE A 20 -12.98 21.51 -24.92
N LEU A 21 -13.44 20.50 -24.18
CA LEU A 21 -13.08 20.22 -22.78
C LEU A 21 -12.00 19.13 -22.67
N ARG A 22 -11.16 18.95 -23.69
CA ARG A 22 -9.92 18.16 -23.54
C ARG A 22 -8.92 18.94 -22.68
N LEU A 23 -9.28 19.20 -21.42
CA LEU A 23 -8.31 19.59 -20.40
C LEU A 23 -7.31 18.47 -20.33
N ASN A 24 -6.05 18.78 -20.61
CA ASN A 24 -4.98 17.81 -20.63
C ASN A 24 -4.86 17.23 -19.20
N PRO A 25 -5.27 15.97 -18.97
CA PRO A 25 -5.40 15.42 -17.62
C PRO A 25 -4.05 15.43 -16.90
N ASP A 26 -2.94 15.36 -17.63
CA ASP A 26 -1.59 15.44 -17.06
C ASP A 26 -1.25 16.84 -16.53
N ALA A 27 -1.64 17.90 -17.26
CA ALA A 27 -1.40 19.28 -16.86
C ALA A 27 -2.21 19.67 -15.61
N VAL A 28 -3.47 19.23 -15.55
CA VAL A 28 -4.33 19.43 -14.37
C VAL A 28 -3.78 18.68 -13.16
N GLY A 29 -3.15 17.51 -13.38
CA GLY A 29 -2.52 16.72 -12.33
C GLY A 29 -1.32 17.39 -11.71
N ALA A 30 -0.38 17.84 -12.54
CA ALA A 30 0.80 18.57 -12.08
C ALA A 30 0.40 19.86 -11.33
N PHE A 31 -0.64 20.55 -11.80
CA PHE A 31 -1.16 21.74 -11.14
C PHE A 31 -1.79 21.43 -9.77
N ALA A 32 -2.63 20.40 -9.69
CA ALA A 32 -3.25 19.98 -8.42
C ALA A 32 -2.19 19.54 -7.39
N GLU A 33 -1.13 18.86 -7.82
CA GLU A 33 -0.03 18.44 -6.94
C GLU A 33 0.85 19.61 -6.49
N ALA A 34 1.08 20.62 -7.34
CA ALA A 34 1.72 21.86 -6.95
C ALA A 34 0.88 22.63 -5.92
N ILE A 35 -0.43 22.71 -6.14
CA ILE A 35 -1.39 23.34 -5.21
C ILE A 35 -1.43 22.57 -3.89
N ALA A 36 -1.51 21.24 -3.90
CA ALA A 36 -1.53 20.44 -2.67
C ALA A 36 -0.29 20.67 -1.80
N ARG A 37 0.90 20.71 -2.42
CA ARG A 37 2.15 21.03 -1.72
C ARG A 37 2.17 22.46 -1.19
N PHE A 38 1.58 23.40 -1.95
CA PHE A 38 1.51 24.81 -1.57
C PHE A 38 0.55 25.06 -0.39
N LEU A 39 -0.67 24.53 -0.44
CA LEU A 39 -1.67 24.67 0.63
C LEU A 39 -1.32 23.87 1.89
N GLY A 40 -0.62 22.74 1.75
CA GLY A 40 -0.17 21.93 2.89
C GLY A 40 0.96 22.57 3.71
N THR A 41 1.56 23.65 3.21
CA THR A 41 2.65 24.34 3.90
C THR A 41 2.11 25.51 4.73
N GLY A 42 2.48 25.60 6.02
CA GLY A 42 2.05 26.72 6.90
C GLY A 42 2.45 28.13 6.41
N ARG A 43 3.39 28.20 5.46
CA ARG A 43 3.81 29.43 4.77
C ARG A 43 2.69 30.07 3.95
N PHE A 44 1.77 29.29 3.38
CA PHE A 44 0.62 29.83 2.66
C PHE A 44 -0.31 30.62 3.60
N LEU A 45 -0.63 30.05 4.76
CA LEU A 45 -1.47 30.72 5.78
C LEU A 45 -0.81 32.01 6.29
N ALA A 46 0.51 32.00 6.47
CA ALA A 46 1.25 33.20 6.88
C ALA A 46 1.15 34.32 5.83
N VAL A 47 1.40 34.01 4.55
CA VAL A 47 1.29 34.99 3.45
C VAL A 47 -0.15 35.50 3.30
N GLN A 48 -1.15 34.61 3.35
CA GLN A 48 -2.56 34.99 3.27
C GLN A 48 -2.96 35.94 4.40
N THR A 49 -2.54 35.65 5.64
CA THR A 49 -2.81 36.50 6.80
C THR A 49 -2.17 37.87 6.65
N VAL A 50 -0.91 37.94 6.22
CA VAL A 50 -0.21 39.22 5.98
C VAL A 50 -0.92 40.04 4.90
N LEU A 51 -1.38 39.39 3.82
CA LEU A 51 -2.09 40.06 2.73
C LEU A 51 -3.42 40.67 3.22
N VAL A 52 -4.18 39.93 4.03
CA VAL A 52 -5.43 40.42 4.64
C VAL A 52 -5.17 41.61 5.56
N ILE A 53 -4.16 41.51 6.43
CA ILE A 53 -3.78 42.62 7.33
C ILE A 53 -3.35 43.85 6.52
N ALA A 54 -2.53 43.66 5.49
CA ALA A 54 -2.09 44.74 4.61
C ALA A 54 -3.26 45.40 3.88
N TRP A 55 -4.24 44.61 3.43
CA TRP A 55 -5.46 45.12 2.79
C TRP A 55 -6.30 45.95 3.77
N ILE A 56 -6.52 45.45 4.99
CA ILE A 56 -7.23 46.18 6.03
C ILE A 56 -6.50 47.49 6.34
N ALA A 57 -5.17 47.46 6.51
CA ALA A 57 -4.36 48.64 6.77
C ALA A 57 -4.47 49.66 5.62
N LEU A 58 -4.31 49.23 4.37
CA LEU A 58 -4.47 50.08 3.18
C LEU A 58 -5.86 50.73 3.17
N ASN A 59 -6.91 49.98 3.49
CA ASN A 59 -8.27 50.48 3.55
C ASN A 59 -8.43 51.58 4.62
N VAL A 60 -7.87 51.37 5.81
CA VAL A 60 -7.89 52.33 6.92
C VAL A 60 -7.11 53.61 6.57
N PHE A 61 -5.94 53.50 5.93
CA PHE A 61 -5.15 54.67 5.50
C PHE A 61 -5.77 55.40 4.29
N ALA A 62 -6.44 54.67 3.41
CA ALA A 62 -7.15 55.21 2.24
C ALA A 62 -8.58 55.69 2.55
N VAL A 63 -8.99 55.75 3.82
CA VAL A 63 -10.31 56.26 4.26
C VAL A 63 -10.60 57.67 3.71
N ARG A 64 -9.56 58.51 3.53
CA ARG A 64 -9.73 59.85 2.92
C ARG A 64 -10.23 59.82 1.48
N LEU A 65 -10.01 58.73 0.74
CA LEU A 65 -10.51 58.52 -0.62
C LEU A 65 -11.85 57.76 -0.65
N ARG A 66 -12.40 57.32 0.50
CA ARG A 66 -13.64 56.51 0.62
C ARG A 66 -13.69 55.29 -0.32
N TRP A 67 -12.54 54.67 -0.57
CA TRP A 67 -12.40 53.59 -1.56
C TRP A 67 -13.19 52.32 -1.18
N ASP A 68 -13.36 52.02 0.12
CA ASP A 68 -14.21 50.93 0.63
C ASP A 68 -14.63 51.19 2.10
N PRO A 69 -15.72 51.96 2.34
CA PRO A 69 -16.20 52.29 3.69
C PRO A 69 -16.64 51.04 4.47
N TYR A 70 -16.57 51.10 5.80
CA TYR A 70 -17.07 50.05 6.69
C TYR A 70 -18.52 49.68 6.31
N PRO A 71 -18.86 48.41 5.99
CA PRO A 71 -18.23 47.15 6.44
C PRO A 71 -17.37 46.40 5.39
N PHE A 72 -16.54 47.10 4.60
CA PHE A 72 -15.58 46.51 3.63
C PHE A 72 -16.21 45.54 2.61
N ILE A 73 -17.12 46.04 1.79
CA ILE A 73 -17.91 45.23 0.85
C ILE A 73 -17.02 44.55 -0.19
N LEU A 74 -15.93 45.21 -0.61
CA LEU A 74 -15.02 44.68 -1.63
C LEU A 74 -14.19 43.52 -1.09
N LEU A 75 -13.72 43.62 0.16
CA LEU A 75 -13.01 42.53 0.82
C LEU A 75 -13.91 41.31 0.99
N ASN A 76 -15.16 41.52 1.41
CA ASN A 76 -16.13 40.44 1.56
C ASN A 76 -16.48 39.78 0.21
N LEU A 77 -16.64 40.58 -0.84
CA LEU A 77 -16.88 40.08 -2.19
C LEU A 77 -15.70 39.24 -2.72
N ALA A 78 -14.46 39.71 -2.47
CA ALA A 78 -13.25 38.99 -2.86
C ALA A 78 -13.16 37.63 -2.15
N PHE A 79 -13.38 37.58 -0.83
CA PHE A 79 -13.42 36.33 -0.08
C PHE A 79 -14.53 35.39 -0.52
N SER A 80 -15.72 35.92 -0.81
CA SER A 80 -16.85 35.13 -1.31
C SER A 80 -16.51 34.47 -2.65
N THR A 81 -15.88 35.21 -3.55
CA THR A 81 -15.44 34.70 -4.86
C THR A 81 -14.28 33.71 -4.72
N GLN A 82 -13.33 33.98 -3.81
CA GLN A 82 -12.24 33.07 -3.48
C GLN A 82 -12.77 31.72 -3.00
N ALA A 83 -13.73 31.72 -2.08
CA ALA A 83 -14.37 30.49 -1.59
C ALA A 83 -15.15 29.77 -2.71
N ALA A 84 -15.88 30.52 -3.54
CA ALA A 84 -16.65 29.96 -4.65
C ALA A 84 -15.76 29.26 -5.70
N TYR A 85 -14.57 29.79 -6.00
CA TYR A 85 -13.62 29.17 -6.92
C TYR A 85 -12.79 28.04 -6.25
N ALA A 86 -12.60 28.10 -4.94
CA ALA A 86 -11.89 27.04 -4.21
C ALA A 86 -12.65 25.71 -4.26
N ALA A 87 -13.98 25.72 -4.12
CA ALA A 87 -14.79 24.49 -4.11
C ALA A 87 -14.60 23.58 -5.35
N PRO A 88 -14.73 24.06 -6.61
CA PRO A 88 -14.51 23.22 -7.78
C PRO A 88 -13.05 22.77 -7.93
N LEU A 89 -12.09 23.61 -7.53
CA LEU A 89 -10.67 23.25 -7.58
C LEU A 89 -10.34 22.13 -6.59
N ILE A 90 -10.90 22.22 -5.37
CA ILE A 90 -10.79 21.17 -4.35
C ILE A 90 -11.45 19.88 -4.84
N LEU A 91 -12.62 19.96 -5.47
CA LEU A 91 -13.30 18.79 -6.03
C LEU A 91 -12.44 18.09 -7.11
N LEU A 92 -11.80 18.85 -7.99
CA LEU A 92 -10.87 18.29 -8.98
C LEU A 92 -9.67 17.60 -8.30
N ALA A 93 -9.10 18.23 -7.27
CA ALA A 93 -8.00 17.63 -6.52
C ALA A 93 -8.44 16.35 -5.78
N GLN A 94 -9.66 16.34 -5.22
CA GLN A 94 -10.24 15.19 -4.53
C GLN A 94 -10.53 14.03 -5.48
N ASN A 95 -11.10 14.27 -6.66
CA ASN A 95 -11.34 13.21 -7.64
C ASN A 95 -10.05 12.50 -8.02
N ARG A 96 -8.97 13.25 -8.25
CA ARG A 96 -7.65 12.67 -8.53
C ARG A 96 -7.04 11.91 -7.36
N GLN A 97 -7.29 12.37 -6.14
CA GLN A 97 -6.84 11.66 -4.96
C GLN A 97 -7.58 10.32 -4.83
N ALA A 98 -8.90 10.33 -5.00
CA ALA A 98 -9.73 9.14 -4.97
C ALA A 98 -9.35 8.12 -6.06
N ASP A 99 -9.00 8.58 -7.27
CA ASP A 99 -8.52 7.71 -8.34
C ASP A 99 -7.18 7.02 -7.97
N ARG A 100 -6.23 7.78 -7.39
CA ARG A 100 -4.96 7.21 -6.90
C ARG A 100 -5.18 6.24 -5.75
N ASP A 101 -5.99 6.62 -4.77
CA ASP A 101 -6.30 5.79 -3.60
C ASP A 101 -6.99 4.49 -4.04
N ARG A 102 -7.83 4.53 -5.09
CA ARG A 102 -8.45 3.33 -5.66
C ARG A 102 -7.43 2.38 -6.28
N VAL A 103 -6.51 2.89 -7.11
CA VAL A 103 -5.45 2.07 -7.72
C VAL A 103 -4.57 1.44 -6.62
N GLN A 104 -4.17 2.24 -5.64
CA GLN A 104 -3.39 1.77 -4.49
C GLN A 104 -4.13 0.65 -3.74
N ALA A 105 -5.43 0.81 -3.49
CA ALA A 105 -6.25 -0.20 -2.81
C ALA A 105 -6.42 -1.48 -3.64
N GLU A 106 -6.50 -1.39 -4.97
CA GLU A 106 -6.54 -2.56 -5.86
C GLU A 106 -5.21 -3.33 -5.83
N GLU A 107 -4.07 -2.62 -5.91
CA GLU A 107 -2.75 -3.25 -5.77
C GLU A 107 -2.56 -3.92 -4.41
N ASP A 108 -2.96 -3.26 -3.33
CA ASP A 108 -2.83 -3.79 -1.98
C ASP A 108 -3.69 -5.04 -1.78
N ARG A 109 -4.89 -5.09 -2.38
CA ARG A 109 -5.73 -6.30 -2.38
C ARG A 109 -5.05 -7.46 -3.12
N VAL A 110 -4.45 -7.20 -4.27
CA VAL A 110 -3.73 -8.22 -5.06
C VAL A 110 -2.52 -8.73 -4.28
N ARG A 111 -1.71 -7.82 -3.69
CA ARG A 111 -0.58 -8.18 -2.83
C ARG A 111 -1.02 -8.98 -1.61
N ALA A 112 -2.09 -8.57 -0.95
CA ALA A 112 -2.62 -9.29 0.20
C ALA A 112 -3.13 -10.70 -0.17
N ALA A 113 -3.73 -10.87 -1.34
CA ALA A 113 -4.14 -12.18 -1.84
C ALA A 113 -2.93 -13.09 -2.13
N ALA A 114 -1.89 -12.55 -2.78
CA ALA A 114 -0.64 -13.28 -3.04
C ALA A 114 0.05 -13.70 -1.73
N MET A 115 0.20 -12.77 -0.78
CA MET A 115 0.79 -13.05 0.54
C MET A 115 0.04 -14.15 1.31
N ARG A 116 -1.30 -14.18 1.21
CA ARG A 116 -2.10 -15.26 1.79
C ARG A 116 -1.83 -16.60 1.12
N ALA A 117 -1.77 -16.64 -0.21
CA ALA A 117 -1.47 -17.85 -0.97
C ALA A 117 -0.06 -18.38 -0.65
N ASP A 118 0.94 -17.50 -0.58
CA ASP A 118 2.31 -17.87 -0.20
C ASP A 118 2.37 -18.43 1.22
N THR A 119 1.64 -17.81 2.16
CA THR A 119 1.56 -18.30 3.54
C THR A 119 0.90 -19.67 3.61
N GLU A 120 -0.17 -19.90 2.84
CA GLU A 120 -0.85 -21.19 2.78
C GLU A 120 0.04 -22.26 2.13
N TYR A 121 0.78 -21.91 1.08
CA TYR A 121 1.76 -22.78 0.45
C TYR A 121 2.86 -23.19 1.44
N LEU A 122 3.49 -22.22 2.10
CA LEU A 122 4.50 -22.46 3.13
C LEU A 122 3.95 -23.30 4.28
N ALA A 123 2.71 -23.09 4.72
CA ALA A 123 2.09 -23.89 5.77
C ALA A 123 1.91 -25.36 5.35
N ARG A 124 1.50 -25.59 4.09
CA ARG A 124 1.38 -26.96 3.53
C ARG A 124 2.73 -27.64 3.39
N GLU A 125 3.74 -26.94 2.90
CA GLU A 125 5.12 -27.45 2.80
C GLU A 125 5.72 -27.73 4.18
N LEU A 126 5.45 -26.88 5.17
CA LEU A 126 5.93 -27.08 6.53
C LEU A 126 5.21 -28.26 7.20
N ALA A 127 3.92 -28.46 6.90
CA ALA A 127 3.17 -29.63 7.37
C ALA A 127 3.68 -30.94 6.73
N SER A 128 3.95 -30.96 5.42
CA SER A 128 4.52 -32.13 4.74
C SER A 128 5.93 -32.44 5.24
N LEU A 129 6.78 -31.42 5.40
CA LEU A 129 8.12 -31.55 5.96
C LEU A 129 8.06 -32.09 7.40
N ARG A 130 7.12 -31.60 8.22
CA ARG A 130 6.93 -32.09 9.60
C ARG A 130 6.59 -33.57 9.66
N VAL A 131 5.76 -34.08 8.74
CA VAL A 131 5.42 -35.50 8.67
C VAL A 131 6.65 -36.31 8.28
N ALA A 132 7.37 -35.90 7.24
CA ALA A 132 8.60 -36.57 6.79
C ALA A 132 9.69 -36.62 7.88
N VAL A 133 9.90 -35.52 8.60
CA VAL A 133 10.84 -35.47 9.74
C VAL A 133 10.32 -36.29 10.92
N GLY A 134 9.02 -36.29 11.17
CA GLY A 134 8.39 -37.10 12.22
C GLY A 134 8.64 -38.61 12.04
N GLU A 135 8.58 -39.09 10.81
CA GLU A 135 8.90 -40.49 10.48
C GLU A 135 10.39 -40.81 10.73
N LEU A 136 11.31 -39.91 10.36
CA LEU A 136 12.76 -40.07 10.60
C LEU A 136 13.14 -39.96 12.09
N ALA A 137 12.41 -39.16 12.86
CA ALA A 137 12.62 -38.96 14.29
C ALA A 137 11.79 -39.91 15.18
N THR A 138 11.28 -41.02 14.63
CA THR A 138 10.55 -42.00 15.45
C THR A 138 11.48 -42.49 16.56
N ARG A 139 10.97 -42.50 17.79
CA ARG A 139 11.71 -42.91 19.01
C ARG A 139 12.48 -44.21 18.81
N ASP A 140 11.93 -45.14 18.03
CA ASP A 140 12.55 -46.43 17.72
C ASP A 140 13.77 -46.34 16.80
N PHE A 141 13.83 -45.38 15.87
CA PHE A 141 15.01 -45.12 15.03
C PHE A 141 16.14 -44.49 15.86
N ILE A 142 15.82 -43.47 16.66
CA ILE A 142 16.82 -42.89 17.57
C ILE A 142 17.29 -43.93 18.57
N ARG A 143 16.39 -44.76 19.11
CA ARG A 143 16.73 -45.83 20.04
C ARG A 143 17.51 -46.97 19.36
N SER A 144 17.22 -47.29 18.11
CA SER A 144 17.98 -48.29 17.35
C SER A 144 19.39 -47.78 17.06
N GLU A 145 19.58 -46.51 16.66
CA GLU A 145 20.93 -45.98 16.44
C GLU A 145 21.69 -45.74 17.74
N LEU A 146 21.01 -45.34 18.82
CA LEU A 146 21.64 -45.29 20.14
C LEU A 146 22.09 -46.70 20.59
N ASN A 147 21.24 -47.71 20.39
CA ASN A 147 21.54 -49.09 20.77
C ASN A 147 22.55 -49.74 19.83
N ARG A 148 22.63 -49.33 18.56
CA ARG A 148 23.67 -49.75 17.62
C ARG A 148 25.03 -49.18 18.03
N LEU A 149 25.11 -47.88 18.32
CA LEU A 149 26.35 -47.25 18.81
C LEU A 149 26.77 -47.77 20.19
N THR A 150 25.81 -48.04 21.09
CA THR A 150 26.08 -48.59 22.43
C THR A 150 26.39 -50.09 22.39
N GLY A 151 25.71 -50.85 21.52
CA GLY A 151 25.87 -52.29 21.36
C GLY A 151 27.20 -52.68 20.74
N ASP A 152 27.72 -51.88 19.82
CA ASP A 152 29.07 -52.04 19.26
C ASP A 152 30.15 -51.84 20.34
N GLY A 153 29.96 -50.86 21.23
CA GLY A 153 30.85 -50.63 22.38
C GLY A 153 30.71 -51.66 23.51
N GLY A 154 29.53 -52.24 23.70
CA GLY A 154 29.22 -53.23 24.75
C GLY A 154 29.72 -54.64 24.43
N ASP A 155 29.54 -55.10 23.19
CA ASP A 155 29.97 -56.43 22.76
C ASP A 155 31.52 -56.56 22.75
N ASP A 156 32.22 -55.47 22.44
CA ASP A 156 33.68 -55.38 22.58
C ASP A 156 34.16 -55.45 24.04
N GLY A 157 33.40 -54.86 24.97
CA GLY A 157 33.66 -54.95 26.41
C GLY A 157 33.42 -56.36 26.95
N GLU A 158 32.31 -56.99 26.57
CA GLU A 158 31.92 -58.32 27.06
C GLU A 158 32.82 -59.42 26.48
N LYS A 159 33.25 -59.31 25.20
CA LYS A 159 34.24 -60.21 24.60
C LYS A 159 35.61 -60.09 25.27
N ARG A 160 36.01 -58.88 25.67
CA ARG A 160 37.25 -58.65 26.44
C ARG A 160 37.16 -59.27 27.84
N GLU A 161 36.03 -59.14 28.53
CA GLU A 161 35.82 -59.72 29.85
C GLU A 161 35.76 -61.25 29.81
N LYS A 162 35.06 -61.85 28.84
CA LYS A 162 35.02 -63.31 28.65
C LYS A 162 36.39 -63.89 28.30
N LYS A 163 37.21 -63.20 27.50
CA LYS A 163 38.62 -63.58 27.26
C LYS A 163 39.47 -63.48 28.53
N ALA A 164 39.23 -62.49 29.39
CA ALA A 164 39.93 -62.35 30.67
C ALA A 164 39.54 -63.44 31.68
N LYS A 165 38.26 -63.80 31.78
CA LYS A 165 37.77 -64.91 32.62
C LYS A 165 38.28 -66.27 32.15
N LYS A 166 38.25 -66.54 30.85
CA LYS A 166 38.80 -67.77 30.27
C LYS A 166 40.32 -67.91 30.46
N LYS A 167 41.05 -66.81 30.65
CA LYS A 167 42.47 -66.82 31.04
C LYS A 167 42.69 -67.04 32.55
N ARG A 168 41.67 -66.79 33.39
CA ARG A 168 41.75 -66.94 34.85
C ARG A 168 41.46 -68.35 35.33
N ASP A 169 40.76 -69.16 34.54
CA ASP A 169 40.56 -70.58 34.80
C ASP A 169 41.41 -71.47 33.87
N PRO A 170 42.75 -71.56 34.05
CA PRO A 170 43.50 -72.70 33.58
C PRO A 170 43.70 -73.69 34.74
N VAL A 171 43.06 -74.85 34.60
CA VAL A 171 43.51 -76.18 35.05
C VAL A 171 44.01 -76.25 36.50
N THR A 172 43.22 -76.85 37.38
CA THR A 172 43.51 -78.13 38.09
C THR A 172 42.23 -78.61 38.76
#